data_AF-A0AA45LAA6-F1
#
_entry.id   AF-A0AA45LAA6-F1
#
_cell.length_a   1.000
_cell.length_b   1.000
_cell.length_c   1.000
_cell.angle_alpha   90.00
_cell.angle_beta   90.00
_cell.angle_gamma   90.00
#
_symmetry.space_group_name_H-M   'P 1'
#
loop_
_entity.id
_entity.type
_entity.pdbx_description
1 polymer ?
#
loop_
_entity_poly.entity_id
_entity_poly.type
_entity_poly.pdbx_seq_one_letter_code
_entity_poly.pdbx_strand_id
1 'polypeptide(L)'
;MTYEPFPGGEGAVVGIESLTLDGARHYFAFNYPSDLVLSPLIDDAGAMAEFAAEHFTQTDGEHDAAYWAELVEIADEESGLAEFENTFFESEELERGETTYHLRYLLGAACAWDSAVLKDAEVLAALDRLGLGHEWDDLDKCTELDGADAAHVVERYFDHIGELLESSWRTAFAPLFDR
;
A
#
# COMPACT_ATOMS: atom_id res chain seq x y z
N MET A 1 22.17 0.78 -1.13
CA MET A 1 21.21 1.43 -2.04
C MET A 1 20.75 2.68 -1.32
N THR A 2 20.54 3.81 -1.98
CA THR A 2 20.04 5.03 -1.31
C THR A 2 18.54 5.09 -1.55
N TYR A 3 17.75 5.05 -0.47
CA TYR A 3 16.30 5.19 -0.53
C TYR A 3 15.93 6.67 -0.42
N GLU A 4 14.77 7.06 -0.94
CA GLU A 4 14.20 8.40 -0.74
C GLU A 4 12.76 8.23 -0.24
N PRO A 5 12.28 9.09 0.69
CA PRO A 5 10.89 9.08 1.11
C PRO A 5 9.97 9.54 -0.03
N PHE A 6 8.73 9.06 -0.02
CA PHE A 6 7.71 9.54 -0.95
C PHE A 6 7.36 11.02 -0.69
N PRO A 7 6.73 11.71 -1.65
CA PRO A 7 6.37 13.12 -1.49
C PRO A 7 5.63 13.40 -0.18
N GLY A 8 6.15 14.35 0.60
CA GLY A 8 5.61 14.70 1.92
C GLY A 8 6.14 13.85 3.09
N GLY A 9 7.03 12.88 2.82
CA GLY A 9 7.64 12.03 3.85
C GLY A 9 8.75 12.70 4.67
N GLU A 10 9.50 13.63 4.09
CA GLU A 10 10.62 14.27 4.80
C GLU A 10 10.16 14.99 6.09
N GLY A 11 10.68 14.55 7.24
CA GLY A 11 10.34 15.03 8.58
C GLY A 11 8.96 14.60 9.09
N ALA A 12 8.23 13.74 8.36
CA ALA A 12 6.89 13.30 8.74
C ALA A 12 6.90 12.42 10.00
N VAL A 13 5.81 12.46 10.77
CA VAL A 13 5.59 11.56 11.90
C VAL A 13 5.06 10.22 11.37
N VAL A 14 5.78 9.12 11.57
CA VAL A 14 5.39 7.82 11.00
C VAL A 14 5.50 6.69 12.01
N GLY A 15 4.73 5.63 11.85
CA GLY A 15 5.07 4.31 12.38
C GLY A 15 5.85 3.50 11.36
N ILE A 16 6.37 2.36 11.80
CA ILE A 16 6.93 1.33 10.93
C ILE A 16 5.92 0.19 10.89
N GLU A 17 5.57 -0.22 9.68
CA GLU A 17 4.68 -1.36 9.42
C GLU A 17 5.42 -2.34 8.51
N SER A 18 4.91 -3.57 8.44
CA SER A 18 5.50 -4.58 7.57
C SER A 18 4.46 -5.41 6.83
N LEU A 19 4.91 -6.03 5.76
CA LEU A 19 4.19 -7.08 5.04
C LEU A 19 5.15 -8.19 4.65
N THR A 20 4.61 -9.38 4.39
CA THR A 20 5.36 -10.49 3.82
C THR A 20 4.84 -10.76 2.41
N LEU A 21 5.75 -10.81 1.44
CA LEU A 21 5.47 -11.23 0.07
C LEU A 21 6.37 -12.42 -0.27
N ASP A 22 5.77 -13.54 -0.68
CA ASP A 22 6.48 -14.79 -1.02
C ASP A 22 7.45 -15.24 0.10
N GLY A 23 7.03 -15.08 1.35
CA GLY A 23 7.83 -15.37 2.54
C GLY A 23 8.95 -14.35 2.86
N ALA A 24 9.14 -13.31 2.03
CA ALA A 24 10.09 -12.23 2.28
C ALA A 24 9.41 -11.03 2.97
N ARG A 25 9.97 -10.62 4.11
CA ARG A 25 9.50 -9.48 4.89
C ARG A 25 9.96 -8.18 4.23
N HIS A 26 9.04 -7.22 4.16
CA HIS A 26 9.29 -5.87 3.69
C HIS A 26 8.70 -4.88 4.70
N TYR A 27 9.45 -3.83 4.99
CA TYR A 27 9.08 -2.76 5.91
C TYR A 27 8.76 -1.48 5.15
N PHE A 28 7.90 -0.66 5.73
CA PHE A 28 7.58 0.65 5.21
C PHE A 28 7.15 1.61 6.33
N ALA A 29 7.30 2.90 6.07
CA ALA A 29 6.85 3.97 6.94
C ALA A 29 5.40 4.35 6.64
N PHE A 30 4.57 4.42 7.68
CA PHE A 30 3.17 4.77 7.57
C PHE A 30 2.81 5.99 8.44
N ASN A 31 2.19 7.00 7.85
CA ASN A 31 1.68 8.16 8.58
C ASN A 31 0.20 7.96 8.90
N TYR A 32 -0.10 7.52 10.12
CA TYR A 32 -1.49 7.30 10.56
C TYR A 32 -2.38 8.56 10.47
N PRO A 33 -1.91 9.78 10.78
CA PRO A 33 -2.76 10.96 10.66
C PRO A 33 -3.23 11.29 9.23
N SER A 34 -2.37 11.09 8.22
CA SER A 34 -2.71 11.34 6.81
C SER A 34 -3.19 10.09 6.08
N ASP A 35 -3.09 8.92 6.71
CA ASP A 35 -3.46 7.62 6.13
C ASP A 35 -2.63 7.26 4.89
N LEU A 36 -1.31 7.49 4.95
CA LEU A 36 -0.39 7.36 3.82
C LEU A 36 0.81 6.47 4.10
N VAL A 37 1.22 5.70 3.10
CA VAL A 37 2.58 5.12 3.05
C VAL A 37 3.53 6.20 2.55
N LEU A 38 4.65 6.40 3.25
CA LEU A 38 5.61 7.48 2.96
C LEU A 38 7.02 6.98 2.61
N SER A 39 7.18 5.68 2.38
CA SER A 39 8.46 5.08 1.96
C SER A 39 8.31 4.01 0.90
N PRO A 40 9.41 3.73 0.16
CA PRO A 40 9.58 2.45 -0.53
C PRO A 40 9.41 1.26 0.43
N LEU A 41 9.16 0.07 -0.13
CA LEU A 41 9.37 -1.19 0.56
C LEU A 41 10.87 -1.44 0.73
N ILE A 42 11.30 -1.74 1.94
CA ILE A 42 12.69 -2.06 2.31
C ILE A 42 12.72 -3.46 2.92
N ASP A 43 13.53 -4.37 2.37
CA ASP A 43 13.61 -5.79 2.76
C ASP A 43 14.69 -6.10 3.80
N ASP A 44 15.39 -5.08 4.29
CA ASP A 44 16.40 -5.17 5.34
C ASP A 44 16.01 -4.31 6.56
N ALA A 45 15.89 -4.96 7.71
CA ALA A 45 15.46 -4.32 8.95
C ALA A 45 16.39 -3.18 9.39
N GLY A 46 17.71 -3.38 9.26
CA GLY A 46 18.70 -2.38 9.62
C GLY A 46 18.63 -1.17 8.69
N ALA A 47 18.49 -1.41 7.38
CA ALA A 47 18.32 -0.37 6.38
C ALA A 47 17.03 0.42 6.59
N MET A 48 15.93 -0.23 6.99
CA MET A 48 14.69 0.47 7.34
C MET A 48 14.88 1.39 8.55
N ALA A 49 15.58 0.92 9.60
CA ALA A 49 15.85 1.71 10.79
C ALA A 49 16.76 2.93 10.50
N GLU A 50 17.82 2.73 9.71
CA GLU A 50 18.70 3.82 9.27
C GLU A 50 17.95 4.83 8.41
N PHE A 51 17.15 4.35 7.46
CA PHE A 51 16.31 5.19 6.61
C PHE A 51 15.31 6.02 7.42
N ALA A 52 14.64 5.40 8.40
CA ALA A 52 13.68 6.10 9.22
C ALA A 52 14.34 7.15 10.13
N ALA A 53 15.54 6.86 10.66
CA ALA A 53 16.32 7.82 11.44
C ALA A 53 16.77 9.04 10.62
N GLU A 54 17.01 8.86 9.32
CA GLU A 54 17.42 9.94 8.43
C GLU A 54 16.25 10.85 8.04
N HIS A 55 15.06 10.28 7.79
CA HIS A 55 13.98 10.99 7.10
C HIS A 55 12.73 11.28 7.94
N PHE A 56 12.52 10.61 9.07
CA PHE A 56 11.25 10.68 9.79
C PHE A 56 11.38 11.09 11.25
N THR A 57 10.25 11.43 11.85
CA THR A 57 10.12 11.77 13.26
C THR A 57 9.06 10.91 13.94
N GLN A 58 9.03 10.94 15.27
CA GLN A 58 7.92 10.47 16.09
C GLN A 58 7.15 11.64 16.68
N THR A 59 6.04 11.31 17.34
CA THR A 59 5.18 12.30 18.03
C THR A 59 5.92 13.12 19.11
N ASP A 60 7.05 12.62 19.62
CA ASP A 60 7.90 13.25 20.61
C ASP A 60 9.23 13.80 20.06
N GLY A 61 9.49 13.68 18.76
CA GLY A 61 10.62 14.31 18.08
C GLY A 61 11.47 13.37 17.22
N GLU A 62 12.70 13.80 16.94
CA GLU A 62 13.71 13.02 16.21
C GLU A 62 14.29 11.92 17.10
N HIS A 63 14.56 10.76 16.52
CA HIS A 63 15.20 9.62 17.20
C HIS A 63 16.28 8.99 16.33
N ASP A 64 17.19 8.27 16.98
CA ASP A 64 18.28 7.57 16.30
C ASP A 64 17.85 6.21 15.74
N ALA A 65 18.74 5.59 14.97
CA ALA A 65 18.48 4.29 14.35
C ALA A 65 18.22 3.16 15.35
N ALA A 66 18.69 3.26 16.60
CA ALA A 66 18.44 2.22 17.61
C ALA A 66 16.98 2.24 18.06
N TYR A 67 16.41 3.44 18.25
CA TYR A 67 14.99 3.59 18.49
C TYR A 67 14.15 3.05 17.33
N TRP A 68 14.50 3.41 16.09
CA TRP A 68 13.75 2.94 14.92
C TRP A 68 13.87 1.42 14.72
N ALA A 69 15.00 0.81 15.09
CA ALA A 69 15.16 -0.64 15.08
C ALA A 69 14.17 -1.33 16.03
N GLU A 70 13.86 -0.76 17.20
CA GLU A 70 12.83 -1.30 18.09
C GLU A 70 11.44 -1.29 17.43
N LEU A 71 11.11 -0.24 16.65
CA LEU A 71 9.85 -0.19 15.91
C LEU A 71 9.80 -1.19 14.74
N VAL A 72 10.94 -1.40 14.07
CA VAL A 72 11.07 -2.45 13.03
C VAL A 72 10.86 -3.83 13.64
N GLU A 73 11.42 -4.11 14.82
CA GLU A 73 11.21 -5.37 15.55
C GLU A 73 9.74 -5.57 15.94
N ILE A 74 9.04 -4.51 16.36
CA ILE A 74 7.59 -4.59 16.64
C ILE A 74 6.81 -4.92 15.36
N ALA A 75 7.16 -4.31 14.24
CA ALA A 75 6.53 -4.57 12.95
C ALA A 75 6.74 -6.00 12.42
N ASP A 76 7.71 -6.75 12.97
CA ASP A 76 7.89 -8.18 12.64
C ASP A 76 6.84 -9.09 13.28
N GLU A 77 6.21 -8.64 14.36
CA GLU A 77 5.30 -9.46 15.17
C GLU A 77 3.86 -8.96 15.15
N GLU A 78 3.66 -7.67 14.89
CA GLU A 78 2.36 -7.00 14.98
C GLU A 78 2.17 -6.01 13.82
N SER A 79 0.91 -5.67 13.55
CA SER A 79 0.56 -4.56 12.66
C SER A 79 -0.44 -3.63 13.34
N GLY A 80 -0.24 -2.33 13.19
CA GLY A 80 -1.20 -1.32 13.61
C GLY A 80 -2.34 -1.10 12.60
N LEU A 81 -2.25 -1.69 11.41
CA LEU A 81 -3.18 -1.48 10.29
C LEU A 81 -4.16 -2.63 10.08
N ALA A 82 -3.80 -3.86 10.46
CA ALA A 82 -4.63 -5.03 10.28
C ALA A 82 -4.31 -6.13 11.29
N GLU A 83 -5.14 -7.17 11.34
CA GLU A 83 -4.73 -8.42 11.98
C GLU A 83 -3.49 -8.98 11.26
N PHE A 84 -2.50 -9.44 12.03
CA PHE A 84 -1.17 -9.75 11.51
C PHE A 84 -1.19 -10.78 10.36
N GLU A 85 -2.11 -11.75 10.38
CA GLU A 85 -2.27 -12.75 9.31
C GLU A 85 -2.69 -12.16 7.96
N ASN A 86 -3.26 -10.95 7.94
CA ASN A 86 -3.63 -10.25 6.70
C ASN A 86 -2.44 -9.49 6.07
N THR A 87 -1.26 -9.51 6.68
CA THR A 87 -0.04 -8.89 6.15
C THR A 87 0.78 -9.83 5.26
N PHE A 88 0.27 -11.04 4.98
CA PHE A 88 0.93 -12.06 4.17
C PHE A 88 0.29 -12.14 2.79
N PHE A 89 1.12 -12.08 1.75
CA PHE A 89 0.72 -12.09 0.36
C PHE A 89 1.60 -13.07 -0.43
N GLU A 90 1.02 -13.70 -1.44
CA GLU A 90 1.73 -14.61 -2.35
C GLU A 90 1.54 -14.13 -3.79
N SER A 91 2.63 -14.02 -4.55
CA SER A 91 2.61 -13.58 -5.94
C SER A 91 1.69 -14.46 -6.79
N GLU A 92 1.55 -15.75 -6.48
CA GLU A 92 0.64 -16.66 -7.21
C GLU A 92 -0.84 -16.25 -7.07
N GLU A 93 -1.24 -15.74 -5.91
CA GLU A 93 -2.60 -15.20 -5.67
C GLU A 93 -2.79 -13.88 -6.42
N LEU A 94 -1.77 -13.03 -6.42
CA LEU A 94 -1.75 -11.77 -7.15
C LEU A 94 -1.84 -11.99 -8.67
N GLU A 95 -1.12 -12.97 -9.22
CA GLU A 95 -1.22 -13.39 -10.63
C GLU A 95 -2.61 -13.89 -11.00
N ARG A 96 -3.39 -14.37 -10.01
CA ARG A 96 -4.80 -14.75 -10.16
C ARG A 96 -5.77 -13.58 -9.91
N GLY A 97 -5.27 -12.42 -9.49
CA GLY A 97 -6.05 -11.22 -9.20
C GLY A 97 -6.75 -11.28 -7.86
N GLU A 98 -6.38 -12.24 -7.04
CA GLU A 98 -6.90 -12.40 -5.70
C GLU A 98 -6.25 -11.34 -4.81
N THR A 99 -7.06 -10.53 -4.16
CA THR A 99 -6.59 -9.47 -3.26
C THR A 99 -7.43 -9.42 -2.00
N THR A 100 -6.80 -9.06 -0.89
CA THR A 100 -7.48 -8.77 0.37
C THR A 100 -7.84 -7.29 0.45
N TYR A 101 -8.78 -6.95 1.34
CA TYR A 101 -9.07 -5.55 1.66
C TYR A 101 -7.80 -4.81 2.13
N HIS A 102 -7.02 -5.45 3.00
CA HIS A 102 -5.81 -4.84 3.53
C HIS A 102 -4.78 -4.53 2.43
N LEU A 103 -4.58 -5.44 1.47
CA LEU A 103 -3.70 -5.17 0.34
C LEU A 103 -4.18 -3.96 -0.46
N ARG A 104 -5.47 -3.90 -0.81
CA ARG A 104 -6.03 -2.77 -1.56
C ARG A 104 -5.91 -1.45 -0.81
N TYR A 105 -6.10 -1.49 0.51
CA TYR A 105 -5.87 -0.33 1.38
C TYR A 105 -4.40 0.14 1.35
N LEU A 106 -3.42 -0.77 1.46
CA LEU A 106 -2.00 -0.40 1.38
C LEU A 106 -1.64 0.19 0.01
N LEU A 107 -2.16 -0.39 -1.08
CA LEU A 107 -1.94 0.13 -2.43
C LEU A 107 -2.56 1.53 -2.61
N GLY A 108 -3.77 1.75 -2.09
CA GLY A 108 -4.41 3.06 -2.07
C GLY A 108 -3.59 4.10 -1.29
N ALA A 109 -3.13 3.74 -0.09
CA ALA A 109 -2.30 4.60 0.74
C ALA A 109 -0.92 4.92 0.10
N ALA A 110 -0.30 3.95 -0.59
CA ALA A 110 0.94 4.15 -1.35
C ALA A 110 0.77 5.03 -2.58
N CYS A 111 -0.42 5.06 -3.17
CA CYS A 111 -0.80 5.94 -4.28
C CYS A 111 -1.43 7.26 -3.81
N ALA A 112 -1.29 7.61 -2.52
CA ALA A 112 -1.87 8.81 -1.93
C ALA A 112 -3.37 8.98 -2.14
N TRP A 113 -4.11 7.87 -2.20
CA TRP A 113 -5.55 7.83 -2.45
C TRP A 113 -5.98 8.60 -3.71
N ASP A 114 -5.13 8.56 -4.76
CA ASP A 114 -5.43 9.26 -6.01
C ASP A 114 -6.74 8.79 -6.66
N SER A 115 -7.67 9.73 -6.78
CA SER A 115 -9.05 9.49 -7.23
C SER A 115 -9.25 9.69 -8.73
N ALA A 116 -8.20 9.68 -9.57
CA ALA A 116 -8.38 9.92 -11.00
C ALA A 116 -9.19 8.81 -11.69
N VAL A 117 -9.07 7.55 -11.25
CA VAL A 117 -9.91 6.45 -11.75
C VAL A 117 -11.41 6.70 -11.51
N LEU A 118 -11.76 7.33 -10.39
CA LEU A 118 -13.14 7.76 -10.06
C LEU A 118 -13.61 8.98 -10.86
N LYS A 119 -12.84 9.43 -11.85
CA LYS A 119 -13.21 10.46 -12.82
C LYS A 119 -13.27 9.91 -14.24
N ASP A 120 -12.90 8.64 -14.44
CA ASP A 120 -13.00 7.96 -15.73
C ASP A 120 -14.48 7.71 -16.07
N ALA A 121 -14.91 8.19 -17.24
CA ALA A 121 -16.31 8.13 -17.64
C ALA A 121 -16.82 6.70 -17.83
N GLU A 122 -15.96 5.76 -18.24
CA GLU A 122 -16.34 4.36 -18.42
C GLU A 122 -16.49 3.65 -17.08
N VAL A 123 -15.58 3.93 -16.14
CA VAL A 123 -15.64 3.44 -14.74
C VAL A 123 -16.91 3.94 -14.06
N LEU A 124 -17.17 5.25 -14.12
CA LEU A 124 -18.37 5.85 -13.53
C LEU A 124 -19.66 5.25 -14.09
N ALA A 125 -19.72 5.07 -15.41
CA ALA A 125 -20.88 4.46 -16.05
C ALA A 125 -21.06 2.99 -15.65
N ALA A 126 -19.97 2.24 -15.41
CA ALA A 126 -20.02 0.86 -14.91
C ALA A 126 -20.50 0.80 -13.46
N LEU A 127 -19.97 1.66 -12.59
CA LEU A 127 -20.43 1.79 -11.20
C LEU A 127 -21.93 2.13 -11.12
N ASP A 128 -22.40 3.05 -11.96
CA ASP A 128 -23.83 3.39 -12.05
C ASP A 128 -24.70 2.18 -12.45
N ARG A 129 -24.22 1.34 -13.38
CA ARG A 129 -24.93 0.11 -13.79
C ARG A 129 -24.96 -0.94 -12.69
N LEU A 130 -23.93 -1.00 -11.87
CA LEU A 130 -23.84 -1.87 -10.68
C LEU A 130 -24.68 -1.33 -9.51
N GLY A 131 -25.15 -0.07 -9.58
CA GLY A 131 -25.88 0.58 -8.50
C GLY A 131 -25.00 0.97 -7.32
N LEU A 132 -23.71 1.17 -7.57
CA LEU A 132 -22.71 1.58 -6.58
C LEU A 132 -22.49 3.09 -6.60
N GLY A 133 -21.87 3.63 -5.55
CA GLY A 133 -21.40 5.01 -5.51
C GLY A 133 -20.09 5.20 -6.28
N HIS A 134 -19.46 6.36 -6.10
CA HIS A 134 -18.21 6.75 -6.76
C HIS A 134 -17.11 7.04 -5.73
N GLU A 135 -17.04 6.21 -4.69
CA GLU A 135 -16.03 6.29 -3.63
C GLU A 135 -15.09 5.07 -3.67
N TRP A 136 -13.99 5.13 -2.92
CA TRP A 136 -13.01 4.05 -2.83
C TRP A 136 -13.63 2.72 -2.39
N ASP A 137 -14.50 2.76 -1.38
CA ASP A 137 -15.25 1.60 -0.91
C ASP A 137 -16.10 0.95 -2.02
N ASP A 138 -16.52 1.70 -3.03
CA ASP A 138 -17.29 1.17 -4.15
C ASP A 138 -16.40 0.44 -5.17
N LEU A 139 -15.14 0.86 -5.34
CA LEU A 139 -14.15 0.10 -6.10
C LEU A 139 -13.85 -1.24 -5.42
N ASP A 140 -13.70 -1.23 -4.09
CA ASP A 140 -13.47 -2.44 -3.31
C ASP A 140 -14.63 -3.43 -3.45
N LYS A 141 -15.88 -2.96 -3.37
CA LYS A 141 -17.06 -3.83 -3.59
C LYS A 141 -17.03 -4.50 -4.96
N CYS A 142 -16.47 -3.87 -5.99
CA CYS A 142 -16.39 -4.48 -7.32
C CYS A 142 -15.51 -5.74 -7.33
N THR A 143 -14.57 -5.90 -6.39
CA THR A 143 -13.76 -7.13 -6.26
C THR A 143 -14.56 -8.34 -5.76
N GLU A 144 -15.73 -8.11 -5.18
CA GLU A 144 -16.63 -9.14 -4.65
C GLU A 144 -17.81 -9.43 -5.60
N LEU A 145 -17.90 -8.72 -6.71
CA LEU A 145 -19.00 -8.83 -7.67
C LEU A 145 -18.59 -9.58 -8.93
N ASP A 146 -19.52 -10.39 -9.43
CA ASP A 146 -19.38 -11.02 -10.75
C ASP A 146 -19.93 -10.12 -11.85
N GLY A 147 -19.32 -10.20 -13.04
CA GLY A 147 -19.85 -9.62 -14.28
C GLY A 147 -18.91 -8.65 -14.97
N ALA A 148 -19.24 -8.30 -16.21
CA ALA A 148 -18.37 -7.50 -17.07
C ALA A 148 -18.12 -6.09 -16.54
N ASP A 149 -19.13 -5.46 -15.91
CA ASP A 149 -18.98 -4.12 -15.34
C ASP A 149 -18.06 -4.12 -14.12
N ALA A 150 -18.22 -5.08 -13.21
CA ALA A 150 -17.35 -5.22 -12.04
C ALA A 150 -15.91 -5.55 -12.46
N ALA A 151 -15.73 -6.50 -13.38
CA ALA A 151 -14.42 -6.85 -13.92
C ALA A 151 -13.73 -5.65 -14.59
N HIS A 152 -14.47 -4.86 -15.36
CA HIS A 152 -13.94 -3.65 -15.99
C HIS A 152 -13.49 -2.61 -14.95
N VAL A 153 -14.30 -2.35 -13.91
CA VAL A 153 -13.91 -1.42 -12.83
C VAL A 153 -12.65 -1.90 -12.12
N VAL A 154 -12.57 -3.19 -11.79
CA VAL A 154 -11.41 -3.79 -11.11
C VAL A 154 -10.13 -3.72 -11.96
N GLU A 155 -10.24 -4.03 -13.26
CA GLU A 155 -9.13 -3.92 -14.21
C GLU A 155 -8.62 -2.48 -14.29
N ARG A 156 -9.52 -1.51 -14.53
CA ARG A 156 -9.15 -0.09 -14.59
C ARG A 156 -8.59 0.45 -13.28
N TYR A 157 -9.09 -0.06 -12.15
CA TYR A 157 -8.58 0.28 -10.83
C TYR A 157 -7.12 -0.17 -10.67
N PHE A 158 -6.82 -1.44 -10.96
CA PHE A 158 -5.46 -1.95 -10.81
C PHE A 158 -4.50 -1.39 -11.86
N ASP A 159 -4.95 -1.14 -13.10
CA ASP A 159 -4.16 -0.40 -14.09
C ASP A 159 -3.71 0.96 -13.54
N HIS A 160 -4.67 1.73 -13.00
CA HIS A 160 -4.41 3.07 -12.45
C HIS A 160 -3.44 3.04 -11.26
N ILE A 161 -3.62 2.09 -10.34
CA ILE A 161 -2.67 1.89 -9.23
C ILE A 161 -1.29 1.52 -9.76
N GLY A 162 -1.21 0.60 -10.73
CA GLY A 162 0.05 0.21 -11.37
C GLY A 162 0.76 1.39 -12.05
N GLU A 163 0.04 2.36 -12.61
CA GLU A 163 0.68 3.56 -13.19
C GLU A 163 1.24 4.52 -12.14
N LEU A 164 0.68 4.52 -10.93
CA LEU A 164 1.03 5.45 -9.86
C LEU A 164 2.09 4.92 -8.89
N LEU A 165 2.11 3.60 -8.64
CA LEU A 165 3.04 3.03 -7.68
C LEU A 165 4.48 3.34 -8.09
N GLU A 166 5.24 3.88 -7.15
CA GLU A 166 6.65 4.19 -7.34
C GLU A 166 7.52 3.01 -6.88
N SER A 167 8.71 2.89 -7.48
CA SER A 167 9.85 2.16 -6.90
C SER A 167 9.59 0.67 -6.57
N SER A 168 9.94 0.23 -5.37
CA SER A 168 9.85 -1.17 -4.93
C SER A 168 8.41 -1.64 -4.76
N TRP A 169 7.44 -0.76 -4.48
CA TRP A 169 6.02 -1.14 -4.45
C TRP A 169 5.52 -1.63 -5.81
N ARG A 170 5.82 -0.88 -6.88
CA ARG A 170 5.47 -1.27 -8.26
C ARG A 170 6.07 -2.62 -8.64
N THR A 171 7.31 -2.87 -8.20
CA THR A 171 8.05 -4.10 -8.51
C THR A 171 7.48 -5.29 -7.74
N ALA A 172 7.24 -5.12 -6.44
CA ALA A 172 6.71 -6.17 -5.58
C ALA A 172 5.30 -6.62 -6.02
N PHE A 173 4.44 -5.66 -6.38
CA PHE A 173 3.06 -5.95 -6.75
C PHE A 173 2.81 -5.99 -8.27
N ALA A 174 3.86 -6.00 -9.09
CA ALA A 174 3.76 -6.14 -10.54
C ALA A 174 2.83 -7.29 -11.01
N PRO A 175 2.79 -8.46 -10.34
CA PRO A 175 1.87 -9.54 -10.72
C PRO A 175 0.38 -9.17 -10.75
N LEU A 176 -0.05 -8.14 -10.01
CA LEU A 176 -1.43 -7.64 -10.07
C LEU A 176 -1.75 -6.87 -11.35
N PHE A 177 -0.75 -6.20 -11.93
CA PHE A 177 -0.94 -5.17 -12.96
C PHE A 177 -0.47 -5.62 -14.34
N ASP A 178 0.54 -6.47 -14.42
CA ASP A 178 1.21 -6.83 -15.68
C ASP A 178 0.63 -8.12 -16.31
N ARG A 179 -0.70 -8.29 -16.25
CA ARG A 179 -1.43 -9.52 -16.60
C ARG A 179 -1.82 -9.63 -18.08
#